data_AF-A0A2W4VCP1-F1
#
_entry.id   AF-A0A2W4VCP1-F1
#
_cell.length_a   1.000
_cell.length_b   1.000
_cell.length_c   1.000
_cell.angle_alpha   90.00
_cell.angle_beta   90.00
_cell.angle_gamma   90.00
#
_symmetry.space_group_name_H-M   'P 1'
#
loop_
_entity.id
_entity.type
_entity.pdbx_description
1 polymer ?
#
loop_
_entity_poly.entity_id
_entity_poly.type
_entity_poly.pdbx_seq_one_letter_code
_entity_poly.pdbx_strand_id
1 'polypeptide(L)'
;MTIDLPEISLGYADDGAPAIYVDGTPVQSAPELMGLASWICAPDQALLCAQAVNHLAQQQTYTVIEDPARFSEWYRARHAAEAPGIVSPDAAYGLRGFGLPELDLITVPSILDQTLTFFAVNRQIGVPYKVTAPLNALDTPDYDPVPMTGKE
;
A
#
# COMPACT_ATOMS: atom_id res chain seq x y z
N MET A 1 -3.87 -9.38 -31.46
CA MET A 1 -3.48 -10.64 -30.80
C MET A 1 -3.56 -10.34 -29.32
N THR A 2 -4.58 -10.84 -28.64
CA THR A 2 -4.75 -10.64 -27.20
C THR A 2 -3.73 -11.55 -26.52
N ILE A 3 -2.80 -10.98 -25.75
CA ILE A 3 -1.92 -11.78 -24.90
C ILE A 3 -2.80 -12.25 -23.74
N ASP A 4 -2.99 -13.56 -23.64
CA ASP A 4 -3.67 -14.19 -22.51
C ASP A 4 -2.71 -14.13 -21.32
N LEU A 5 -2.94 -13.20 -20.39
CA LEU A 5 -2.14 -13.04 -19.18
C LEU A 5 -2.74 -13.92 -18.07
N PRO A 6 -1.91 -14.61 -17.26
CA PRO A 6 -2.37 -15.35 -16.10
C PRO A 6 -3.30 -14.52 -15.20
N GLU A 7 -4.31 -15.17 -14.63
CA GLU A 7 -5.14 -14.54 -13.60
C GLU A 7 -4.33 -14.36 -12.31
N ILE A 8 -4.41 -13.18 -11.70
CA ILE A 8 -3.82 -12.88 -10.40
C ILE A 8 -4.93 -12.63 -9.39
N SER A 9 -4.88 -13.33 -8.27
CA SER A 9 -5.71 -13.02 -7.10
C SER A 9 -4.90 -13.01 -5.81
N LEU A 10 -5.30 -12.16 -4.87
CA LEU A 10 -4.66 -11.98 -3.57
C LEU A 10 -5.49 -12.73 -2.52
N GLY A 11 -4.84 -13.56 -1.72
CA GLY A 11 -5.54 -14.38 -0.73
C GLY A 11 -4.62 -14.84 0.41
N TYR A 12 -5.01 -15.94 1.05
CA TYR A 12 -4.24 -16.53 2.15
C TYR A 12 -4.08 -18.01 1.90
N ALA A 13 -2.88 -18.52 2.13
CA ALA A 13 -2.63 -19.95 2.16
C ALA A 13 -3.36 -20.62 3.34
N ASP A 14 -3.40 -21.95 3.36
CA ASP A 14 -4.12 -22.73 4.39
C ASP A 14 -3.60 -22.50 5.81
N ASP A 15 -2.35 -22.05 5.95
CA ASP A 15 -1.71 -21.68 7.21
C ASP A 15 -2.01 -20.24 7.65
N GLY A 16 -2.80 -19.49 6.87
CA GLY A 16 -3.15 -18.10 7.10
C GLY A 16 -2.09 -17.09 6.67
N ALA A 17 -0.98 -17.54 6.07
CA ALA A 17 0.02 -16.64 5.52
C ALA A 17 -0.50 -15.95 4.25
N PRO A 18 -0.14 -14.67 4.01
CA PRO A 18 -0.46 -14.00 2.76
C PRO A 18 0.09 -14.79 1.56
N ALA A 19 -0.77 -15.01 0.56
CA ALA A 19 -0.41 -15.66 -0.69
C ALA A 19 -1.00 -14.91 -1.88
N ILE A 20 -0.33 -15.02 -3.02
CA ILE A 20 -0.86 -14.60 -4.32
C ILE A 20 -1.08 -15.85 -5.15
N TYR A 21 -2.19 -15.93 -5.87
CA TYR A 21 -2.49 -17.04 -6.74
C TYR A 21 -2.32 -16.60 -8.19
N VAL A 22 -1.43 -17.29 -8.92
CA VAL A 22 -1.20 -17.13 -10.35
C VAL A 22 -1.82 -18.31 -11.07
N ASP A 23 -2.95 -18.11 -11.77
CA ASP A 23 -3.78 -19.18 -12.33
C ASP A 23 -4.07 -20.31 -11.30
N GLY A 24 -4.37 -19.91 -10.06
CA GLY A 24 -4.63 -20.82 -8.94
C GLY A 24 -3.39 -21.45 -8.30
N THR A 25 -2.18 -21.18 -8.79
CA THR A 25 -0.93 -21.61 -8.16
C THR A 25 -0.53 -20.61 -7.07
N PRO A 26 -0.47 -21.01 -5.79
CA PRO A 26 -0.07 -20.10 -4.72
C PRO A 26 1.44 -19.80 -4.77
N VAL A 27 1.78 -18.54 -4.58
CA VAL A 27 3.14 -18.04 -4.33
C VAL A 27 3.14 -17.18 -3.08
N GLN A 28 4.22 -17.26 -2.30
CA GLN A 28 4.33 -16.61 -1.00
C GLN A 28 5.55 -15.68 -0.90
N SER A 29 6.27 -15.50 -2.01
CA SER A 29 7.42 -14.60 -2.09
C SER A 29 7.43 -13.84 -3.43
N ALA A 30 8.05 -12.66 -3.42
CA ALA A 30 8.15 -11.86 -4.64
C ALA A 30 9.02 -12.53 -5.72
N PRO A 31 10.12 -13.26 -5.42
CA PRO A 31 10.88 -14.01 -6.42
C PRO A 31 10.06 -15.09 -7.11
N GLU A 32 9.21 -15.82 -6.38
CA GLU A 32 8.28 -16.80 -6.97
C GLU A 32 7.26 -16.10 -7.89
N LEU A 33 6.66 -15.00 -7.42
CA LEU A 33 5.75 -14.19 -8.22
C LEU A 33 6.41 -13.68 -9.50
N MET A 34 7.62 -13.14 -9.40
CA MET A 34 8.35 -12.62 -10.57
C MET A 34 8.78 -13.73 -11.52
N GLY A 35 8.97 -14.95 -11.03
CA GLY A 35 9.21 -16.14 -11.86
C GLY A 35 8.00 -16.57 -12.69
N LEU A 36 6.78 -16.38 -12.18
CA LEU A 36 5.54 -16.81 -12.86
C LEU A 36 4.82 -15.67 -13.60
N ALA A 37 4.90 -14.44 -13.09
CA ALA A 37 4.09 -13.31 -13.52
C ALA A 37 4.87 -11.99 -13.50
N SER A 38 6.09 -11.95 -14.05
CA SER A 38 6.90 -10.72 -14.11
C SER A 38 6.20 -9.51 -14.76
N TRP A 39 5.21 -9.74 -15.62
CA TRP A 39 4.38 -8.72 -16.24
C TRP A 39 3.57 -7.89 -15.24
N ILE A 40 3.33 -8.42 -14.03
CA ILE A 40 2.59 -7.72 -12.97
C ILE A 40 3.27 -6.41 -12.56
N CYS A 41 4.59 -6.32 -12.74
CA CYS A 41 5.38 -5.12 -12.45
C CYS A 41 5.80 -4.39 -13.74
N ALA A 42 5.00 -4.49 -14.80
CA ALA A 42 5.02 -3.54 -15.91
C ALA A 42 4.45 -2.17 -15.46
N PRO A 43 4.88 -1.04 -16.07
CA PRO A 43 4.44 0.29 -15.64
C PRO A 43 2.92 0.51 -15.64
N ASP A 44 2.19 -0.10 -16.59
CA ASP A 44 0.73 -0.05 -16.68
C ASP A 44 0.02 -0.93 -15.64
N GLN A 45 0.76 -1.82 -14.97
CA GLN A 45 0.29 -2.71 -13.92
C GLN A 45 0.78 -2.28 -12.52
N ALA A 46 1.34 -1.08 -12.38
CA ALA A 46 1.98 -0.62 -11.13
C ALA A 46 1.08 -0.73 -9.89
N LEU A 47 -0.24 -0.49 -10.02
CA LEU A 47 -1.19 -0.68 -8.93
C LEU A 47 -1.27 -2.13 -8.48
N LEU A 48 -1.39 -3.07 -9.43
CA LEU A 48 -1.45 -4.49 -9.13
C LEU A 48 -0.13 -5.00 -8.53
N CYS A 49 1.02 -4.54 -9.05
CA CYS A 49 2.34 -4.79 -8.45
C CYS A 49 2.39 -4.30 -6.99
N ALA A 50 1.95 -3.06 -6.72
CA ALA A 50 1.91 -2.48 -5.38
C ALA A 50 1.01 -3.28 -4.42
N GLN A 51 -0.18 -3.68 -4.87
CA GLN A 51 -1.09 -4.50 -4.07
C GLN A 51 -0.46 -5.85 -3.74
N ALA A 52 0.13 -6.54 -4.73
CA ALA A 52 0.83 -7.81 -4.56
C ALA A 52 1.99 -7.70 -3.56
N VAL A 53 2.88 -6.71 -3.75
CA VAL A 53 4.05 -6.49 -2.89
C VAL A 53 3.63 -6.14 -1.46
N ASN A 54 2.68 -5.23 -1.29
CA ASN A 54 2.14 -4.89 0.03
C ASN A 54 1.47 -6.10 0.70
N HIS A 55 0.79 -6.94 -0.09
CA HIS A 55 0.11 -8.14 0.40
C HIS A 55 1.08 -9.16 0.98
N LEU A 56 2.15 -9.48 0.26
CA LEU A 56 3.19 -10.39 0.74
C LEU A 56 3.95 -9.82 1.94
N ALA A 57 4.24 -8.51 1.94
CA ALA A 57 5.11 -7.91 2.95
C ALA A 57 4.38 -7.53 4.25
N GLN A 58 3.21 -6.86 4.16
CA GLN A 58 2.62 -6.15 5.30
C GLN A 58 1.08 -5.99 5.24
N GLN A 59 0.35 -6.88 4.56
CA GLN A 59 -1.10 -6.71 4.34
C GLN A 59 -1.92 -6.44 5.60
N GLN A 60 -1.53 -7.02 6.74
CA GLN A 60 -2.25 -6.87 8.00
C GLN A 60 -2.11 -5.46 8.59
N THR A 61 -1.02 -4.76 8.28
CA THR A 61 -0.68 -3.45 8.84
C THR A 61 -1.03 -2.32 7.88
N TYR A 62 -0.77 -2.49 6.59
CA TYR A 62 -0.92 -1.43 5.59
C TYR A 62 -1.88 -1.80 4.46
N THR A 63 -2.58 -0.79 3.93
CA THR A 63 -3.37 -0.89 2.68
C THR A 63 -2.84 0.11 1.68
N VAL A 64 -2.66 -0.30 0.42
CA VAL A 64 -2.28 0.61 -0.68
C VAL A 64 -3.32 1.71 -0.85
N ILE A 65 -2.85 2.95 -1.01
CA ILE A 65 -3.69 4.10 -1.37
C ILE A 65 -3.85 4.07 -2.89
N GLU A 66 -4.98 3.54 -3.34
CA GLU A 66 -5.28 3.34 -4.77
C GLU A 66 -5.77 4.63 -5.45
N ASP A 67 -6.49 5.46 -4.69
CA ASP A 67 -7.05 6.74 -5.13
C ASP A 67 -6.57 7.85 -4.17
N PRO A 68 -5.49 8.58 -4.53
CA PRO A 68 -4.95 9.64 -3.70
C PRO A 68 -5.93 10.79 -3.42
N ALA A 69 -6.83 11.09 -4.36
CA ALA A 69 -7.80 12.16 -4.19
C ALA A 69 -8.83 11.76 -3.11
N ARG A 70 -9.41 10.56 -3.26
CA ARG A 70 -10.34 10.02 -2.27
C ARG A 70 -9.71 9.84 -0.89
N PHE A 71 -8.45 9.41 -0.84
CA PHE A 71 -7.70 9.32 0.42
C PHE A 71 -7.52 10.71 1.06
N SER A 72 -7.15 11.71 0.27
CA SER A 72 -6.97 13.09 0.75
C SER A 72 -8.25 13.66 1.34
N GLU A 73 -9.39 13.45 0.68
CA GLU A 73 -10.70 13.85 1.17
C GLU A 73 -11.06 13.13 2.49
N TRP A 74 -10.86 11.81 2.55
CA TRP A 74 -11.07 11.01 3.75
C TRP A 74 -10.22 11.50 4.92
N TYR A 75 -8.92 11.75 4.70
CA TYR A 75 -8.00 12.17 5.75
C TYR A 75 -8.39 13.54 6.31
N ARG A 76 -8.66 14.52 5.43
CA ARG A 76 -9.09 15.86 5.85
C ARG A 76 -10.41 15.84 6.61
N ALA A 77 -11.38 15.06 6.14
CA ALA A 77 -12.67 14.91 6.81
C ALA A 77 -12.52 14.29 8.20
N ARG A 78 -11.72 13.23 8.33
CA ARG A 78 -11.45 12.58 9.63
C ARG A 78 -10.70 13.50 10.58
N HIS A 79 -9.66 14.18 10.11
CA HIS A 79 -8.89 15.15 10.90
C HIS A 79 -9.78 16.33 11.39
N ALA A 80 -10.69 16.83 10.55
CA ALA A 80 -11.63 17.89 10.93
C ALA A 80 -12.69 17.43 11.94
N ALA A 81 -13.14 16.17 11.85
CA ALA A 81 -14.14 15.59 12.73
C ALA A 81 -13.63 15.32 14.15
N GLU A 82 -12.31 15.18 14.33
CA GLU A 82 -11.70 15.07 15.66
C GLU A 82 -11.84 16.42 16.38
N ALA A 83 -12.66 16.47 17.43
CA ALA A 83 -12.87 17.67 18.23
C ALA A 83 -11.63 18.00 19.08
N PRO A 84 -11.24 19.29 19.21
CA PRO A 84 -10.16 19.67 20.12
C PRO A 84 -10.50 19.24 21.55
N GLY A 85 -9.65 18.38 22.13
CA GLY A 85 -9.76 17.93 23.52
C GLY A 85 -10.58 16.67 23.77
N ILE A 86 -11.16 16.02 22.75
CA ILE A 86 -11.82 14.71 22.94
C ILE A 86 -10.89 13.59 22.49
N VAL A 87 -10.18 12.99 23.45
CA VAL A 87 -9.52 11.70 23.26
C VAL A 87 -10.63 10.64 23.32
N SER A 88 -11.16 10.26 22.16
CA SER A 88 -12.18 9.20 22.13
C SER A 88 -11.50 7.87 22.50
N PRO A 89 -11.96 7.14 23.54
CA PRO A 89 -11.33 5.88 23.97
C PRO A 89 -11.42 4.76 22.92
N ASP A 90 -12.32 4.91 21.94
CA ASP A 90 -12.51 4.00 20.80
C ASP A 90 -11.91 4.53 19.49
N ALA A 91 -11.38 5.76 19.47
CA ALA A 91 -10.66 6.24 18.30
C ALA A 91 -9.25 5.67 18.33
N ALA A 92 -9.02 4.65 17.49
CA ALA A 92 -7.74 4.44 16.82
C ALA A 92 -6.98 5.77 16.74
N TYR A 93 -5.82 5.85 17.41
CA TYR A 93 -4.98 7.03 17.64
C TYR A 93 -5.42 8.26 16.82
N GLY A 94 -5.98 9.28 17.47
CA GLY A 94 -6.51 10.46 16.78
C GLY A 94 -5.48 11.07 15.81
N LEU A 95 -5.89 11.26 14.56
CA LEU A 95 -5.05 11.78 13.47
C LEU A 95 -4.47 13.15 13.79
N ARG A 96 -5.18 14.00 14.55
CA ARG A 96 -4.65 15.30 15.02
C ARG A 96 -3.34 15.19 15.77
N GLY A 97 -3.10 14.09 16.50
CA GLY A 97 -1.84 13.86 17.20
C GLY A 97 -0.63 13.67 16.27
N PHE A 98 -0.87 13.38 14.99
CA PHE A 98 0.16 13.20 13.97
C PHE A 98 0.35 14.43 13.07
N GLY A 99 -0.65 15.32 13.02
CA GLY A 99 -0.68 16.49 12.14
C GLY A 99 -1.34 16.20 10.79
N LEU A 100 -1.12 17.08 9.81
CA LEU A 100 -1.61 16.93 8.44
C LEU A 100 -0.48 16.43 7.54
N PRO A 101 -0.59 15.25 6.89
CA PRO A 101 0.41 14.80 5.96
C PRO A 101 0.48 15.74 4.75
N GLU A 102 1.65 15.81 4.13
CA GLU A 102 1.84 16.45 2.83
C GLU A 102 1.13 15.63 1.73
N LEU A 103 -0.20 15.76 1.68
CA LEU A 103 -1.09 14.96 0.82
C LEU A 103 -0.76 15.11 -0.68
N ASP A 104 -0.21 16.26 -1.09
CA ASP A 104 0.19 16.49 -2.48
C ASP A 104 1.36 15.60 -2.94
N LEU A 105 2.09 14.99 -2.01
CA LEU A 105 3.12 14.00 -2.31
C LEU A 105 2.54 12.61 -2.63
N ILE A 106 1.30 12.33 -2.20
CA ILE A 106 0.67 11.03 -2.38
C ILE A 106 0.17 10.91 -3.81
N THR A 107 0.82 10.04 -4.58
CA THR A 107 0.49 9.77 -5.98
C THR A 107 -0.01 8.34 -6.16
N VAL A 108 -0.58 8.05 -7.32
CA VAL A 108 -0.87 6.67 -7.71
C VAL A 108 0.41 5.84 -7.74
N PRO A 109 0.32 4.50 -7.54
CA PRO A 109 1.46 3.62 -7.71
C PRO A 109 2.13 3.79 -9.07
N SER A 110 3.46 3.74 -9.09
CA SER A 110 4.25 3.92 -10.30
C SER A 110 5.49 3.03 -10.28
N ILE A 111 5.94 2.66 -11.47
CA ILE A 111 7.21 1.96 -11.67
C ILE A 111 8.06 2.81 -12.60
N LEU A 112 9.18 3.31 -12.08
CA LEU A 112 10.15 4.12 -12.81
C LEU A 112 11.56 3.68 -12.44
N ASP A 113 12.46 3.60 -13.41
CA ASP A 113 13.86 3.24 -13.20
C ASP A 113 14.06 1.99 -12.32
N GLN A 114 13.33 0.91 -12.64
CA GLN A 114 13.37 -0.36 -11.89
C GLN A 114 12.98 -0.25 -10.41
N THR A 115 12.23 0.79 -10.04
CA THR A 115 11.74 1.00 -8.68
C THR A 115 10.22 1.14 -8.68
N LEU A 116 9.55 0.28 -7.91
CA LEU A 116 8.16 0.44 -7.55
C LEU A 116 8.05 1.50 -6.44
N THR A 117 7.24 2.52 -6.67
CA THR A 117 6.87 3.51 -5.66
C THR A 117 5.35 3.56 -5.51
N PHE A 118 4.86 3.43 -4.30
CA PHE A 118 3.44 3.59 -3.97
C PHE A 118 3.27 4.21 -2.60
N PHE A 119 2.03 4.48 -2.22
CA PHE A 119 1.71 4.94 -0.87
C PHE A 119 0.77 3.95 -0.21
N ALA A 120 0.91 3.77 1.09
CA ALA A 120 0.07 2.88 1.87
C ALA A 120 -0.36 3.56 3.18
N VAL A 121 -1.59 3.32 3.61
CA VAL A 121 -2.09 3.80 4.89
C VAL A 121 -1.95 2.70 5.93
N ASN A 122 -1.40 3.04 7.10
CA ASN A 122 -1.42 2.16 8.25
C ASN A 122 -2.86 2.02 8.76
N ARG A 123 -3.39 0.80 8.79
CA ARG A 123 -4.80 0.52 9.15
C ARG A 123 -5.13 0.88 10.60
N GLN A 124 -4.14 0.84 11.49
CA GLN A 124 -4.35 1.05 12.93
C GLN A 124 -4.33 2.54 13.29
N ILE A 125 -3.46 3.33 12.67
CA ILE A 125 -3.27 4.75 13.02
C ILE A 125 -3.71 5.72 11.92
N GLY A 126 -4.08 5.22 10.75
CA GLY A 126 -4.56 6.04 9.61
C GLY A 126 -3.50 6.93 8.97
N VAL A 127 -2.22 6.79 9.34
CA VAL A 127 -1.10 7.58 8.82
C VAL A 127 -0.60 7.00 7.49
N PRO A 128 -0.38 7.83 6.46
CA PRO A 128 0.20 7.40 5.20
C PRO A 128 1.72 7.24 5.27
N TYR A 129 2.22 6.26 4.52
CA TYR A 129 3.63 5.95 4.31
C TYR A 129 3.91 5.92 2.81
N LYS A 130 5.06 6.45 2.41
CA LYS A 130 5.64 6.21 1.10
C LYS A 130 6.34 4.86 1.14
N VAL A 131 6.09 4.05 0.13
CA VAL A 131 6.69 2.72 0.01
C VAL A 131 7.53 2.68 -1.25
N THR A 132 8.78 2.23 -1.11
CA THR A 132 9.69 2.04 -2.24
C THR A 132 10.27 0.64 -2.23
N ALA A 133 10.34 0.02 -3.41
CA ALA A 133 10.91 -1.31 -3.57
C ALA A 133 11.61 -1.43 -4.94
N PRO A 134 12.92 -1.72 -4.97
CA PRO A 134 13.58 -2.11 -6.22
C PRO A 134 12.93 -3.39 -6.78
N LEU A 135 12.73 -3.47 -8.10
CA LEU A 135 12.08 -4.64 -8.72
C LEU A 135 12.87 -5.95 -8.51
N ASN A 136 14.16 -5.88 -8.17
CA ASN A 136 15.00 -7.02 -7.81
C ASN A 136 15.04 -7.32 -6.30
N ALA A 137 14.30 -6.57 -5.47
CA ALA A 137 14.28 -6.68 -4.01
C ALA A 137 12.88 -6.42 -3.44
N LEU A 138 11.84 -6.94 -4.12
CA LEU A 138 10.44 -6.71 -3.79
C LEU A 138 9.97 -7.34 -2.46
N ASP A 139 10.72 -8.28 -1.87
CA ASP A 139 10.39 -8.87 -0.55
C ASP A 139 10.67 -7.93 0.62
N THR A 140 11.50 -6.91 0.40
CA THR A 140 11.91 -5.95 1.43
C THR A 140 11.56 -4.51 1.03
N PRO A 141 10.26 -4.20 0.83
CA PRO A 141 9.81 -2.84 0.59
C PRO A 141 10.10 -1.97 1.81
N ASP A 142 10.61 -0.77 1.56
CA ASP A 142 10.89 0.23 2.60
C ASP A 142 9.68 1.15 2.79
N TYR A 143 9.27 1.35 4.05
CA TYR A 143 8.11 2.16 4.44
C TYR A 143 8.55 3.39 5.22
N ASP A 144 8.56 4.53 4.55
CA ASP A 144 8.87 5.83 5.16
C ASP A 144 7.58 6.60 5.47
N PRO A 145 7.41 7.14 6.68
CA PRO A 145 6.28 8.01 6.98
C PRO A 145 6.24 9.21 6.01
N VAL A 146 5.06 9.54 5.49
CA VAL A 146 4.89 10.78 4.72
C VAL A 146 5.14 11.97 5.66
N PRO A 147 5.88 13.01 5.21
CA PRO A 147 6.09 14.23 5.99
C PRO A 147 4.77 14.82 6.52
N MET A 148 4.80 15.26 7.77
CA MET A 148 3.66 15.84 8.48
C MET A 148 3.89 17.33 8.71
N THR A 149 2.84 18.12 8.51
CA THR A 149 2.78 19.55 8.80
C THR A 149 1.89 19.81 10.01
N GLY A 150 2.17 20.88 10.77
CA GLY A 150 1.29 21.35 11.83
C GLY A 150 1.25 20.50 13.09
N LYS A 151 2.40 20.00 13.57
CA LYS A 151 2.51 19.57 14.98
C LYS A 151 2.30 20.81 15.87
N GLU A 152 1.09 20.97 16.39
CA GLU A 152 0.79 21.93 17.47
C GLU A 152 1.30 21.40 18.81
#